data_AF-A0A6L6B8C6-F1
#
_entry.id   AF-A0A6L6B8C6-F1
#
_cell.length_a   1.000
_cell.length_b   1.000
_cell.length_c   1.000
_cell.angle_alpha   90.00
_cell.angle_beta   90.00
_cell.angle_gamma   90.00
#
_symmetry.space_group_name_H-M   'P 1'
#
loop_
_entity.id
_entity.type
_entity.pdbx_description
1 polymer ?
#
loop_
_entity_poly.entity_id
_entity_poly.type
_entity_poly.pdbx_seq_one_letter_code
_entity_poly.pdbx_strand_id
1 'polypeptide(L)'
;MDINEFNRMIDLVRTFTPRSEIILEEVPAPQKLATYSFAFSADVSNGLLDDAEDEVASGRFVLLHEPGGQDTWDGEYRCVTFVRADVDSIMQEDPMLPENGWNWFLEALDTAGCVLTAPSGTVTRVASSSFGKLSPRSDEAEIEIRASWTPIISSPAEIMK
;
A
#
# COMPACT_ATOMS: atom_id res chain seq x y z
N MET A 1 22.87 2.69 -7.80
CA MET A 1 22.16 3.27 -8.96
C MET A 1 22.39 4.78 -8.96
N ASP A 2 22.53 5.42 -10.13
CA ASP A 2 22.56 6.89 -10.22
C ASP A 2 21.16 7.49 -10.45
N ILE A 3 21.02 8.82 -10.39
CA ILE A 3 19.73 9.51 -10.56
C ILE A 3 19.06 9.23 -11.92
N ASN A 4 19.85 8.99 -12.97
CA ASN A 4 19.30 8.73 -14.30
C ASN A 4 18.71 7.32 -14.39
N GLU A 5 19.40 6.34 -13.79
CA GLU A 5 18.89 4.98 -13.67
C GLU A 5 17.63 4.92 -12.80
N PHE A 6 17.61 5.64 -11.67
CA PHE A 6 16.42 5.73 -10.81
C PHE A 6 15.24 6.32 -11.57
N ASN A 7 15.43 7.44 -12.28
CA ASN A 7 14.38 8.06 -13.07
C ASN A 7 13.84 7.13 -14.17
N ARG A 8 14.71 6.37 -14.86
CA ARG A 8 14.28 5.37 -15.86
C ARG A 8 13.44 4.26 -15.24
N MET A 9 13.79 3.82 -14.04
CA MET A 9 13.01 2.82 -13.30
C MET A 9 11.64 3.40 -12.93
N ILE A 10 11.57 4.65 -12.48
CA ILE A 10 10.28 5.32 -12.20
C ILE A 10 9.44 5.49 -13.48
N ASP A 11 10.06 5.81 -14.61
CA ASP A 11 9.34 5.89 -15.88
C ASP A 11 8.70 4.57 -16.28
N LEU A 12 9.33 3.43 -15.95
CA LEU A 12 8.70 2.12 -16.11
C LEU A 12 7.52 1.95 -15.14
N VAL A 13 7.70 2.28 -13.85
CA VAL A 13 6.64 2.22 -12.83
C VAL A 13 5.38 2.99 -13.25
N ARG A 14 5.55 4.16 -13.87
CA ARG A 14 4.45 4.99 -14.40
C ARG A 14 3.65 4.33 -15.54
N THR A 15 4.17 3.28 -16.17
CA THR A 15 3.44 2.54 -17.21
C THR A 15 2.54 1.43 -16.67
N PHE A 16 2.59 1.18 -15.35
CA PHE A 16 1.74 0.18 -14.72
C PHE A 16 0.27 0.54 -14.89
N THR A 17 -0.53 -0.41 -15.37
CA THR A 17 -1.98 -0.23 -15.52
C THR A 17 -2.66 -1.03 -14.41
N PRO A 18 -3.24 -0.37 -13.40
CA PRO A 18 -3.94 -1.07 -12.34
C PRO A 18 -5.28 -1.64 -12.85
N ARG A 19 -5.98 -2.38 -11.99
CA ARG A 19 -7.37 -2.80 -12.28
C ARG A 19 -8.27 -1.57 -12.41
N SER A 20 -9.37 -1.69 -13.15
CA SER A 20 -10.27 -0.57 -13.48
C SER A 20 -10.84 0.16 -12.27
N GLU A 21 -11.01 -0.57 -11.16
CA GLU A 21 -11.52 -0.06 -9.89
C GLU A 21 -10.46 0.67 -9.06
N ILE A 22 -9.19 0.72 -9.51
CA ILE A 22 -8.09 1.37 -8.78
C ILE A 22 -7.59 2.57 -9.59
N ILE A 23 -7.60 3.73 -8.98
CA ILE A 23 -7.00 4.95 -9.50
C ILE A 23 -5.66 5.16 -8.80
N LEU A 24 -4.58 5.27 -9.57
CA LEU A 24 -3.25 5.59 -9.05
C LEU A 24 -2.87 7.01 -9.45
N GLU A 25 -2.46 7.82 -8.47
CA GLU A 25 -1.99 9.19 -8.70
C GLU A 25 -0.59 9.39 -8.12
N GLU A 26 0.32 9.94 -8.93
CA GLU A 26 1.66 10.29 -8.45
C GLU A 26 1.57 11.46 -7.49
N VAL A 27 2.10 11.28 -6.28
CA VAL A 27 2.05 12.27 -5.20
C VAL A 27 3.45 12.59 -4.69
N PRO A 28 3.67 13.76 -4.06
CA PRO A 28 4.97 14.09 -3.48
C PRO A 28 5.41 13.03 -2.47
N ALA A 29 6.57 12.42 -2.71
CA ALA A 29 7.14 11.41 -1.82
C ALA A 29 7.65 12.04 -0.50
N PRO A 30 7.68 11.25 0.60
CA PRO A 30 8.22 11.72 1.87
C PRO A 30 9.66 12.21 1.73
N GLN A 31 9.95 13.37 2.31
CA GLN A 31 11.28 13.98 2.24
C GLN A 31 12.19 13.43 3.34
N LYS A 32 13.51 13.38 3.07
CA LYS A 32 14.57 13.05 4.03
C LYS A 32 14.60 11.59 4.53
N LEU A 33 13.87 10.67 3.90
CA LEU A 33 13.97 9.23 4.22
C LEU A 33 15.05 8.50 3.42
N ALA A 34 15.38 9.03 2.23
CA ALA A 34 16.32 8.43 1.28
C ALA A 34 16.87 9.50 0.34
N THR A 35 17.99 9.21 -0.33
CA THR A 35 18.50 10.02 -1.46
C THR A 35 17.48 10.13 -2.59
N TYR A 36 16.78 9.04 -2.93
CA TYR A 36 15.75 9.03 -3.97
C TYR A 36 14.45 8.44 -3.45
N SER A 37 13.32 9.02 -3.86
CA SER A 37 12.00 8.56 -3.42
C SER A 37 10.94 8.81 -4.48
N PHE A 38 9.91 7.97 -4.46
CA PHE A 38 8.76 8.01 -5.34
C PHE A 38 7.51 7.55 -4.58
N ALA A 39 6.33 8.08 -4.93
CA ALA A 39 5.10 7.69 -4.25
C ALA A 39 3.86 7.77 -5.14
N PHE A 40 2.93 6.85 -4.89
CA PHE A 40 1.57 6.87 -5.40
C PHE A 40 0.57 6.96 -4.25
N SER A 41 -0.53 7.68 -4.44
CA SER A 41 -1.79 7.37 -3.76
C SER A 41 -2.59 6.39 -4.61
N ALA A 42 -3.43 5.60 -3.95
CA ALA A 42 -4.36 4.68 -4.57
C ALA A 42 -5.74 4.90 -3.96
N ASP A 43 -6.74 5.11 -4.80
CA ASP A 43 -8.15 5.13 -4.42
C ASP A 43 -8.84 3.96 -5.11
N VAL A 44 -9.67 3.22 -4.38
CA VAL A 44 -10.30 1.98 -4.84
C VAL A 44 -11.80 2.10 -4.70
N SER A 45 -12.52 1.92 -5.81
CA SER A 45 -13.97 1.89 -5.81
C SER A 45 -14.54 0.46 -5.75
N ASN A 46 -15.84 0.37 -5.46
CA ASN A 46 -16.59 -0.88 -5.51
C ASN A 46 -16.76 -1.47 -6.93
N GLY A 47 -16.20 -0.82 -7.97
CA GLY A 47 -16.29 -1.22 -9.37
C GLY A 47 -17.64 -0.94 -10.04
N LEU A 48 -18.55 -0.24 -9.36
CA LEU A 48 -19.78 0.29 -9.95
C LEU A 48 -19.52 1.67 -10.58
N LEU A 49 -20.51 2.17 -11.33
CA LEU A 49 -20.40 3.43 -12.08
C LEU A 49 -21.47 4.43 -11.64
N ASP A 50 -21.22 5.71 -11.94
CA ASP A 50 -22.12 6.85 -11.68
C ASP A 50 -22.52 6.95 -10.19
N ASP A 51 -23.79 7.19 -9.89
CA ASP A 51 -24.31 7.39 -8.53
C ASP A 51 -24.19 6.13 -7.63
N ALA A 52 -23.79 4.99 -8.18
CA ALA A 52 -23.56 3.76 -7.44
C ALA A 52 -22.07 3.50 -7.13
N GLU A 53 -21.16 4.32 -7.68
CA GLU A 53 -19.74 4.26 -7.36
C GLU A 53 -19.53 4.67 -5.89
N ASP A 54 -18.77 3.87 -5.16
CA ASP A 54 -18.44 4.11 -3.76
C ASP A 54 -16.98 3.75 -3.52
N GLU A 55 -16.27 4.55 -2.72
CA GLU A 55 -14.88 4.30 -2.33
C GLU A 55 -14.87 3.25 -1.22
N VAL A 56 -14.17 2.14 -1.44
CA VAL A 56 -14.11 1.01 -0.49
C VAL A 56 -12.75 0.84 0.15
N ALA A 57 -11.72 1.44 -0.44
CA ALA A 57 -10.38 1.45 0.12
C ALA A 57 -9.56 2.60 -0.45
N SER A 58 -8.57 3.03 0.32
CA SER A 58 -7.53 3.94 -0.12
C SER A 58 -6.18 3.49 0.40
N GLY A 59 -5.13 3.99 -0.23
CA GLY A 59 -3.79 3.61 0.13
C GLY A 59 -2.72 4.56 -0.40
N ARG A 60 -1.50 4.28 0.03
CA ARG A 60 -0.32 5.01 -0.37
C ARG A 60 0.85 4.05 -0.47
N PHE A 61 1.50 4.05 -1.62
CA PHE A 61 2.74 3.33 -1.84
C PHE A 61 3.91 4.32 -1.92
N VAL A 62 5.03 3.98 -1.30
CA VAL A 62 6.27 4.76 -1.34
C VAL A 62 7.41 3.81 -1.65
N LEU A 63 8.17 4.14 -2.68
CA LEU A 63 9.44 3.52 -3.01
C LEU A 63 10.57 4.45 -2.57
N LEU A 64 11.49 3.91 -1.77
CA LEU A 64 12.70 4.58 -1.31
C LEU A 64 13.91 3.88 -1.90
N HIS A 65 14.90 4.66 -2.32
CA HIS A 65 16.20 4.15 -2.75
C HIS A 65 17.33 4.98 -2.12
N GLU A 66 18.22 4.28 -1.41
CA GLU A 66 19.44 4.84 -0.84
C GLU A 66 20.66 4.13 -1.47
N PRO A 67 21.40 4.81 -2.36
CA PRO A 67 22.63 4.25 -2.93
C PRO A 67 23.64 3.90 -1.82
N GLY A 68 24.13 2.66 -1.81
CA GLY A 68 25.00 2.17 -0.74
C GLY A 68 24.26 1.58 0.48
N GLY A 69 22.93 1.66 0.49
CA GLY A 69 22.07 0.97 1.46
C GLY A 69 21.89 1.68 2.80
N GLN A 70 20.92 1.18 3.58
CA GLN A 70 20.73 1.51 4.99
C GLN A 70 20.69 0.22 5.81
N ASP A 71 21.40 0.18 6.94
CA ASP A 71 21.47 -1.01 7.82
C ASP A 71 20.09 -1.48 8.27
N THR A 72 19.14 -0.56 8.44
CA THR A 72 17.76 -0.87 8.86
C THR A 72 16.89 -1.45 7.76
N TRP A 73 17.35 -1.42 6.50
CA TRP A 73 16.59 -1.89 5.33
C TRP A 73 17.08 -3.24 4.83
N ASP A 74 18.27 -3.70 5.20
CA ASP A 74 18.84 -4.94 4.64
C ASP A 74 18.91 -4.90 3.10
N GLY A 75 19.19 -3.71 2.53
CA GLY A 75 19.22 -3.47 1.09
C GLY A 75 19.29 -1.99 0.71
N GLU A 76 19.35 -1.73 -0.60
CA GLU A 76 19.36 -0.35 -1.15
C GLU A 76 17.95 0.23 -1.39
N TYR A 77 16.92 -0.62 -1.34
CA TYR A 77 15.53 -0.23 -1.59
C TYR A 77 14.67 -0.49 -0.37
N ARG A 78 13.63 0.32 -0.19
CA ARG A 78 12.58 0.06 0.79
C ARG A 78 11.24 0.48 0.21
N CYS A 79 10.32 -0.46 0.19
CA CYS A 79 8.92 -0.19 -0.10
C CYS A 79 8.18 0.04 1.21
N VAL A 80 7.31 1.05 1.23
CA VAL A 80 6.44 1.35 2.36
C VAL A 80 5.03 1.52 1.81
N THR A 81 4.05 0.89 2.45
CA THR A 81 2.65 1.05 2.10
C THR A 81 1.78 1.33 3.32
N PHE A 82 0.74 2.09 3.09
CA PHE A 82 -0.42 2.20 3.97
C PHE A 82 -1.65 1.87 3.15
N VAL A 83 -2.51 1.01 3.68
CA VAL A 83 -3.80 0.67 3.09
C VAL A 83 -4.85 0.80 4.17
N ARG A 84 -5.99 1.39 3.83
CA ARG A 84 -7.21 1.43 4.63
C ARG A 84 -8.33 0.88 3.76
N ALA A 85 -9.14 -0.01 4.31
CA ALA A 85 -10.28 -0.57 3.61
C ALA A 85 -11.46 -0.73 4.57
N ASP A 86 -12.65 -0.52 4.03
CA ASP A 86 -13.90 -0.82 4.73
C ASP A 86 -14.03 -2.33 4.91
N VAL A 87 -14.53 -2.74 6.07
CA VAL A 87 -14.85 -4.14 6.36
C VAL A 87 -16.26 -4.24 6.91
N ASP A 88 -16.91 -5.37 6.65
CA ASP A 88 -18.22 -5.60 7.24
C ASP A 88 -18.13 -5.87 8.75
N SER A 89 -19.27 -5.78 9.44
CA SER A 89 -19.33 -5.95 10.89
C SER A 89 -18.96 -7.38 11.33
N ILE A 90 -19.17 -8.39 10.49
CA ILE A 90 -18.82 -9.78 10.82
C ILE A 90 -17.31 -9.96 10.80
N MET A 91 -16.63 -9.38 9.79
CA MET A 91 -15.17 -9.35 9.72
C MET A 91 -14.57 -8.59 10.90
N GLN A 92 -15.17 -7.46 11.28
CA GLN A 92 -14.68 -6.64 12.40
C GLN A 92 -14.68 -7.40 13.73
N GLU A 93 -15.69 -8.23 13.96
CA GLU A 93 -15.81 -9.05 15.16
C GLU A 93 -14.79 -10.20 15.22
N ASP A 94 -14.17 -10.58 14.10
CA ASP A 94 -13.17 -11.65 14.06
C ASP A 94 -11.87 -11.22 14.79
N PRO A 95 -11.50 -11.90 15.91
CA PRO A 95 -10.25 -11.62 16.60
C PRO A 95 -9.00 -11.84 15.74
N MET A 96 -9.08 -12.66 14.69
CA MET A 96 -7.98 -13.03 13.79
C MET A 96 -7.87 -12.13 12.55
N LEU A 97 -8.75 -11.16 12.38
CA LEU A 97 -8.69 -10.24 11.24
C LEU A 97 -7.32 -9.54 11.10
N PRO A 98 -6.60 -9.14 12.17
CA PRO A 98 -5.25 -8.59 12.02
C PRO A 98 -4.24 -9.57 11.39
N GLU A 99 -4.22 -10.81 11.88
CA GLU A 99 -3.35 -11.87 11.36
C GLU A 99 -3.73 -12.24 9.91
N ASN A 100 -5.02 -12.31 9.61
CA ASN A 100 -5.52 -12.55 8.25
C ASN A 100 -5.14 -11.40 7.32
N GLY A 101 -5.33 -10.15 7.73
CA GLY A 101 -4.94 -8.97 6.96
C GLY A 101 -3.44 -8.94 6.65
N TRP A 102 -2.61 -9.36 7.60
CA TRP A 102 -1.17 -9.49 7.37
C TRP A 102 -0.85 -10.59 6.35
N ASN A 103 -1.53 -11.73 6.44
CA ASN A 103 -1.37 -12.82 5.47
C ASN A 103 -1.83 -12.41 4.07
N TRP A 104 -2.98 -11.72 3.92
CA TRP A 104 -3.44 -11.21 2.63
C TRP A 104 -2.42 -10.27 1.99
N PHE A 105 -1.76 -9.42 2.79
CA PHE A 105 -0.69 -8.55 2.30
C PHE A 105 0.51 -9.37 1.78
N LEU A 106 0.97 -10.38 2.54
CA LEU A 106 2.08 -11.23 2.11
C LEU A 106 1.73 -12.08 0.88
N GLU A 107 0.52 -12.64 0.84
CA GLU A 107 0.00 -13.41 -0.29
C GLU A 107 -0.15 -12.57 -1.54
N ALA A 108 -0.54 -11.28 -1.42
CA ALA A 108 -0.60 -10.37 -2.55
C ALA A 108 0.78 -10.14 -3.17
N LEU A 109 1.82 -9.95 -2.33
CA LEU A 109 3.20 -9.83 -2.79
C LEU A 109 3.72 -11.11 -3.43
N ASP A 110 3.44 -12.27 -2.84
CA ASP A 110 3.82 -13.57 -3.39
C ASP A 110 3.12 -13.87 -4.73
N THR A 111 1.82 -13.58 -4.82
CA THR A 111 1.02 -13.75 -6.05
C THR A 111 1.52 -12.84 -7.18
N ALA A 112 1.97 -11.63 -6.84
CA ALA A 112 2.63 -10.72 -7.78
C ALA A 112 4.03 -11.19 -8.20
N GLY A 113 4.61 -12.18 -7.51
CA GLY A 113 5.97 -12.67 -7.76
C GLY A 113 7.05 -11.75 -7.21
N CYS A 114 6.72 -10.93 -6.20
CA CYS A 114 7.64 -10.04 -5.52
C CYS A 114 8.55 -10.84 -4.59
N VAL A 115 9.83 -10.96 -4.96
CA VAL A 115 10.85 -11.54 -4.08
C VAL A 115 11.28 -10.47 -3.09
N LEU A 116 11.20 -10.75 -1.79
CA LEU A 116 11.45 -9.76 -0.74
C LEU A 116 12.21 -10.32 0.47
N THR A 117 12.78 -9.41 1.24
CA THR A 117 13.32 -9.65 2.59
C THR A 117 12.78 -8.61 3.57
N ALA A 118 12.97 -8.88 4.86
CA ALA A 118 12.62 -8.00 5.97
C ALA A 118 11.20 -7.39 5.91
N PRO A 119 10.12 -8.18 5.64
CA PRO A 119 8.76 -7.69 5.74
C PRO A 119 8.44 -7.34 7.20
N SER A 120 7.77 -6.21 7.40
CA SER A 120 7.43 -5.70 8.72
C SER A 120 6.21 -4.81 8.63
N GLY A 121 5.42 -4.72 9.68
CA GLY A 121 4.21 -3.92 9.64
C GLY A 121 3.32 -4.08 10.85
N THR A 122 2.16 -3.43 10.77
CA THR A 122 1.07 -3.51 11.74
C THR A 122 -0.24 -3.59 10.99
N VAL A 123 -1.16 -4.40 11.50
CA VAL A 123 -2.55 -4.42 11.06
C VAL A 123 -3.42 -3.97 12.22
N THR A 124 -4.27 -2.96 11.97
CA THR A 124 -5.13 -2.35 12.98
C THR A 124 -6.58 -2.49 12.55
N ARG A 125 -7.43 -2.87 13.50
CA ARG A 125 -8.89 -2.83 13.33
C ARG A 125 -9.39 -1.52 13.91
N VAL A 126 -10.17 -0.79 13.14
CA VAL A 126 -10.81 0.45 13.57
C VAL A 126 -12.32 0.20 13.63
N ALA A 127 -12.94 0.60 14.74
CA ALA A 127 -14.37 0.52 14.93
C ALA A 127 -14.87 1.84 15.51
N SER A 128 -15.81 2.46 14.81
CA SER A 128 -16.35 3.79 15.14
C SER A 128 -17.84 3.66 15.41
N SER A 129 -18.23 3.88 16.67
CA SER A 129 -19.64 3.96 17.05
C SER A 129 -20.12 5.41 17.11
N SER A 130 -21.25 5.70 16.49
CA SER A 130 -21.80 7.05 16.38
C SER A 130 -22.86 7.36 17.46
N PHE A 131 -22.68 8.46 18.20
CA PHE A 131 -23.58 8.86 19.29
C PHE A 131 -24.20 10.25 19.09
N GLY A 132 -25.40 10.47 19.65
CA GLY A 132 -26.08 11.77 19.65
C GLY A 132 -26.50 12.25 18.26
N LYS A 133 -26.02 13.43 17.84
CA LYS A 133 -26.34 13.98 16.50
C LYS A 133 -25.73 13.20 15.34
N LEU A 134 -24.75 12.33 15.62
CA LEU A 134 -24.12 11.46 14.63
C LEU A 134 -24.80 10.10 14.53
N SER A 135 -25.72 9.75 15.44
CA SER A 135 -26.43 8.47 15.44
C SER A 135 -27.21 8.10 14.17
N PRO A 136 -27.60 9.04 13.26
CA PRO A 136 -28.12 8.63 11.96
C PRO A 136 -27.07 7.99 11.03
N ARG A 137 -25.77 8.08 11.34
CA ARG A 137 -24.70 7.40 10.60
C ARG A 137 -24.61 5.95 11.07
N SER A 138 -24.40 5.03 10.13
CA SER A 138 -24.04 3.65 10.42
C SER A 138 -22.71 3.60 11.18
N ASP A 139 -22.56 2.59 12.04
CA ASP A 139 -21.25 2.29 12.62
C ASP A 139 -20.28 1.94 11.47
N GLU A 140 -19.09 2.53 11.50
CA GLU A 140 -18.05 2.35 10.49
C GLU A 140 -16.99 1.38 11.04
N ALA A 141 -16.59 0.41 10.22
CA ALA A 141 -15.60 -0.60 10.55
C ALA A 141 -14.56 -0.70 9.44
N GLU A 142 -13.29 -0.69 9.81
CA GLU A 142 -12.19 -0.59 8.85
C GLU A 142 -11.00 -1.42 9.30
N ILE A 143 -10.19 -1.82 8.31
CA ILE A 143 -8.87 -2.40 8.52
C ILE A 143 -7.79 -1.47 7.96
N GLU A 144 -6.76 -1.23 8.75
CA GLU A 144 -5.57 -0.48 8.35
C GLU A 144 -4.35 -1.40 8.33
N ILE A 145 -3.65 -1.45 7.20
CA ILE A 145 -2.38 -2.16 7.05
C ILE A 145 -1.28 -1.13 6.80
N ARG A 146 -0.30 -1.06 7.71
CA ARG A 146 0.96 -0.34 7.51
C ARG A 146 2.04 -1.37 7.33
N ALA A 147 2.69 -1.41 6.18
CA ALA A 147 3.73 -2.39 5.91
C ALA A 147 4.94 -1.77 5.24
N SER A 148 6.10 -2.40 5.44
CA SER A 148 7.31 -2.09 4.70
C SER A 148 8.16 -3.34 4.50
N TRP A 149 8.81 -3.42 3.35
CA TRP A 149 9.63 -4.56 2.94
C TRP A 149 10.76 -4.10 2.04
N THR A 150 11.74 -4.97 1.87
CA THR A 150 12.90 -4.74 1.02
C THR A 150 12.77 -5.62 -0.21
N PRO A 151 12.47 -5.05 -1.40
CA PRO A 151 12.36 -5.84 -2.61
C PRO A 151 13.75 -6.29 -3.08
N ILE A 152 13.86 -7.53 -3.52
CA ILE A 152 15.08 -8.07 -4.15
C ILE A 152 14.97 -7.80 -5.64
N ILE A 153 15.60 -6.70 -6.08
CA ILE A 153 15.58 -6.25 -7.47
C ILE A 153 16.90 -6.65 -8.14
N SER A 154 16.84 -7.66 -9.01
CA SER A 154 17.96 -8.09 -9.85
C SER A 154 17.97 -7.40 -11.23
N SER A 155 16.82 -6.84 -11.64
CA SER A 155 16.71 -5.97 -12.82
C SER A 155 15.60 -4.93 -12.66
N PRO A 156 15.66 -3.75 -13.32
CA PRO A 156 14.63 -2.72 -13.20
C PRO A 156 13.21 -3.18 -13.55
N ALA A 157 13.06 -4.18 -14.42
CA ALA A 157 11.74 -4.72 -14.78
C ALA A 157 11.05 -5.47 -13.63
N GLU A 158 11.79 -5.90 -12.61
CA GLU A 158 11.21 -6.62 -11.46
C GLU A 158 10.45 -5.72 -10.51
N ILE A 159 10.62 -4.39 -10.61
CA ILE A 159 9.84 -3.45 -9.81
C ILE A 159 8.38 -3.33 -10.28
N MET A 160 8.09 -3.82 -11.49
CA MET A 160 6.75 -3.82 -12.09
C MET A 160 5.89 -5.02 -11.66
N LYS A 161 6.49 -5.97 -10.94
CA LYS A 161 5.80 -7.13 -10.38
C LYS A 161 5.16 -6.70 -9.06
#